data_AF-A0AAD6M7L7-F1
#
_entry.id   AF-A0AAD6M7L7-F1
#
_cell.length_a   1.000
_cell.length_b   1.000
_cell.length_c   1.000
_cell.angle_alpha   90.00
_cell.angle_beta   90.00
_cell.angle_gamma   90.00
#
_symmetry.space_group_name_H-M   'P 1'
#
loop_
_entity.id
_entity.type
_entity.pdbx_description
1 polymer ?
#
loop_
_entity_poly.entity_id
_entity_poly.type
_entity_poly.pdbx_seq_one_letter_code
_entity_poly.pdbx_strand_id
1 'polypeptide(L)'
;MKLWLPKSHAFMATPLAFRSIRRACFASSGLKWEGGVSMVQGASRGIGLEFVKQLLEKNDKGHVIATCRNPNGATGLVDLKNKFAERLNIMPLDLTIESTIEASAKFIREKYGSLNLLINASGILSIPNVLQPETTLSKVERSSLMLAYEVNAVGPILAIKHMWPLLKAGGGFGTERDVAVVANLSARVGSIGDNHLGGWHSYRSSKAALNQCMISSAKFPWHAFLDLWLQFIIFNCSLIISTSNEMLHYCMSTFNTFLSATWQGICRGHRCLRFDTIHACEVCLFSLFGPSNAQATDGLCKGHAWCPETQAYPEVFQPMTKTVSVEFARKRDPIICILLHPGTVDTDLSKPFQRNVPDGKLFTKEFSVQQLLSIINNAKSHDNGKFFAWDGQEIPW
;
A
#
# COMPACT_ATOMS: atom_id res chain seq x y z
N MET A 1 -51.55 -64.81 26.98
CA MET A 1 -51.58 -63.39 26.54
C MET A 1 -50.39 -62.68 27.16
N LYS A 2 -49.71 -61.86 26.35
CA LYS A 2 -48.47 -61.11 26.61
C LYS A 2 -48.53 -60.29 27.91
N LEU A 3 -47.43 -60.27 28.67
CA LEU A 3 -46.75 -59.05 29.16
C LEU A 3 -45.54 -59.47 30.01
N TRP A 4 -44.36 -59.51 29.38
CA TRP A 4 -43.06 -59.67 30.02
C TRP A 4 -42.34 -58.32 29.91
N LEU A 5 -42.05 -57.70 31.05
CA LEU A 5 -41.21 -56.50 31.14
C LEU A 5 -39.74 -56.89 30.86
N PRO A 6 -39.02 -56.23 29.93
CA PRO A 6 -37.57 -56.38 29.85
C PRO A 6 -36.84 -55.29 30.64
N LYS A 7 -35.73 -55.75 31.21
CA LYS A 7 -34.75 -55.04 32.02
C LYS A 7 -34.01 -53.95 31.24
N SER A 8 -33.58 -52.96 32.00
CA SER A 8 -32.65 -51.87 31.68
C SER A 8 -31.43 -52.33 30.88
N HIS A 9 -31.15 -51.64 29.77
CA HIS A 9 -29.85 -51.66 29.07
C HIS A 9 -29.31 -50.24 28.92
N ALA A 10 -28.02 -50.12 29.24
CA ALA A 10 -27.24 -48.91 29.31
C ALA A 10 -27.18 -48.15 27.98
N PHE A 11 -27.30 -46.82 28.05
CA PHE A 11 -26.96 -45.91 26.96
C PHE A 11 -25.45 -45.90 26.76
N MET A 12 -24.96 -46.57 25.71
CA MET A 12 -23.65 -46.27 25.13
C MET A 12 -23.78 -45.11 24.15
N ALA A 13 -23.19 -43.97 24.49
CA ALA A 13 -23.03 -42.85 23.59
C ALA A 13 -22.06 -43.22 22.46
N THR A 14 -22.53 -43.16 21.22
CA THR A 14 -21.70 -43.26 20.01
C THR A 14 -20.96 -41.93 19.80
N PRO A 15 -19.64 -41.92 19.55
CA PRO A 15 -18.93 -40.67 19.28
C PRO A 15 -19.28 -40.16 17.88
N LEU A 16 -19.75 -38.91 17.81
CA LEU A 16 -19.90 -38.15 16.58
C LEU A 16 -18.53 -38.02 15.89
N ALA A 17 -18.34 -38.77 14.81
CA ALA A 17 -17.19 -38.62 13.93
C ALA A 17 -17.20 -37.22 13.31
N PHE A 18 -16.31 -36.35 13.78
CA PHE A 18 -15.98 -35.09 13.13
C PHE A 18 -15.43 -35.39 11.73
N ARG A 19 -16.30 -35.33 10.71
CA ARG A 19 -15.86 -35.24 9.32
C ARG A 19 -15.17 -33.90 9.12
N SER A 20 -13.84 -33.94 9.15
CA SER A 20 -12.98 -32.87 8.62
C SER A 20 -13.44 -32.56 7.19
N ILE A 21 -14.13 -31.44 7.01
CA ILE A 21 -14.32 -30.84 5.69
C ILE A 21 -12.93 -30.37 5.28
N ARG A 22 -12.19 -31.24 4.57
CA ARG A 22 -11.02 -30.80 3.83
C ARG A 22 -11.52 -29.75 2.84
N ARG A 23 -11.14 -28.50 3.07
CA ARG A 23 -11.23 -27.42 2.08
C ARG A 23 -10.54 -27.94 0.83
N ALA A 24 -11.32 -28.35 -0.17
CA ALA A 24 -10.79 -28.65 -1.48
C ALA A 24 -10.20 -27.34 -2.01
N CYS A 25 -8.87 -27.24 -1.97
CA CYS A 25 -8.17 -26.24 -2.77
C CYS A 25 -8.46 -26.61 -4.22
N PHE A 26 -9.41 -25.91 -4.84
CA PHE A 26 -9.47 -25.82 -6.29
C PHE A 26 -8.21 -25.06 -6.72
N ALA A 27 -7.10 -25.77 -6.86
CA ALA A 27 -6.00 -25.30 -7.68
C ALA A 27 -6.51 -25.40 -9.12
N SER A 28 -7.06 -24.32 -9.66
CA SER A 28 -7.20 -24.22 -11.10
C SER A 28 -5.79 -24.30 -11.65
N SER A 29 -5.48 -25.39 -12.35
CA SER A 29 -4.34 -25.50 -13.26
C SER A 29 -4.52 -24.49 -14.39
N GLY A 30 -4.41 -23.21 -14.05
CA GLY A 30 -4.45 -22.12 -15.02
C GLY A 30 -3.31 -22.32 -16.01
N LEU A 31 -3.62 -22.17 -17.29
CA LEU A 31 -2.62 -22.09 -18.36
C LEU A 31 -1.53 -21.08 -17.94
N LYS A 32 -0.32 -21.57 -17.69
CA LYS A 32 0.82 -20.73 -17.33
C LYS A 32 1.51 -20.29 -18.62
N TRP A 33 1.57 -18.99 -18.84
CA TRP A 33 2.16 -18.39 -20.03
C TRP A 33 3.64 -18.08 -19.77
N GLU A 34 4.54 -18.70 -20.55
CA GLU A 34 6.00 -18.65 -20.29
C GLU A 34 6.58 -17.24 -20.20
N GLY A 35 6.08 -16.27 -20.98
CA GLY A 35 6.54 -14.88 -20.93
C GLY A 35 5.78 -13.98 -19.96
N GLY A 36 4.82 -14.53 -19.21
CA GLY A 36 3.94 -13.77 -18.33
C GLY A 36 2.93 -12.87 -19.06
N VAL A 37 2.03 -12.31 -18.26
CA VAL A 37 0.91 -11.49 -18.71
C VAL A 37 0.99 -10.14 -18.00
N SER A 38 1.08 -9.07 -18.78
CA SER A 38 1.15 -7.70 -18.29
C SER A 38 -0.07 -6.91 -18.72
N MET A 39 -0.57 -6.04 -17.86
CA MET A 39 -1.62 -5.08 -18.19
C MET A 39 -1.06 -3.67 -18.04
N VAL A 40 -1.23 -2.84 -19.08
CA VAL A 40 -0.92 -1.42 -19.04
C VAL A 40 -2.23 -0.65 -19.14
N GLN A 41 -2.62 -0.03 -18.03
CA GLN A 41 -3.78 0.83 -17.93
C GLN A 41 -3.40 2.25 -18.35
N GLY A 42 -4.14 2.85 -19.29
CA GLY A 42 -3.85 4.18 -19.81
C GLY A 42 -2.85 4.18 -20.97
N ALA A 43 -2.98 3.22 -21.88
CA ALA A 43 -1.96 2.86 -22.87
C ALA A 43 -2.08 3.54 -24.24
N SER A 44 -3.07 4.40 -24.49
CA SER A 44 -3.30 4.93 -25.85
C SER A 44 -2.21 5.88 -26.36
N ARG A 45 -1.42 6.48 -25.47
CA ARG A 45 -0.39 7.48 -25.79
C ARG A 45 0.63 7.64 -24.66
N GLY A 46 1.62 8.49 -24.88
CA GLY A 46 2.59 8.91 -23.85
C GLY A 46 3.37 7.73 -23.27
N ILE A 47 3.61 7.79 -21.95
CA ILE A 47 4.36 6.77 -21.21
C ILE A 47 3.66 5.39 -21.28
N GLY A 48 2.33 5.35 -21.20
CA GLY A 48 1.57 4.10 -21.24
C GLY A 48 1.75 3.34 -22.57
N LEU A 49 1.70 4.05 -23.70
CA LEU A 49 1.97 3.45 -25.01
C LEU A 49 3.40 2.91 -25.10
N GLU A 50 4.37 3.67 -24.59
CA GLU A 50 5.77 3.27 -24.62
C GLU A 50 6.04 2.05 -23.72
N PHE A 51 5.36 1.91 -22.58
CA PHE A 51 5.38 0.67 -21.79
C PHE A 51 4.92 -0.54 -22.63
N VAL A 52 3.80 -0.41 -23.37
CA VAL A 52 3.29 -1.49 -24.22
C VAL A 52 4.33 -1.88 -25.27
N LYS A 53 4.90 -0.89 -25.96
CA LYS A 53 5.94 -1.11 -26.97
C LYS A 53 7.15 -1.86 -26.39
N GLN A 54 7.74 -1.36 -25.31
CA GLN A 54 8.94 -1.99 -24.74
C GLN A 54 8.67 -3.36 -24.11
N LEU A 55 7.49 -3.58 -23.52
CA LEU A 55 7.11 -4.91 -23.01
C LEU A 55 7.00 -5.94 -24.14
N LEU A 56 6.48 -5.53 -25.31
CA LEU A 56 6.38 -6.40 -26.49
C LEU A 56 7.73 -6.64 -27.16
N GLU A 57 8.60 -5.62 -27.21
CA GLU A 57 9.90 -5.70 -27.89
C GLU A 57 11.01 -6.38 -27.07
N LYS A 58 10.95 -6.32 -25.74
CA LYS A 58 11.98 -6.91 -24.85
C LYS A 58 11.68 -8.34 -24.43
N ASN A 59 10.44 -8.79 -24.57
CA ASN A 59 10.01 -10.14 -24.19
C ASN A 59 9.22 -10.77 -25.33
N ASP A 60 9.86 -11.73 -26.01
CA ASP A 60 9.29 -12.40 -27.18
C ASP A 60 8.11 -13.30 -26.86
N LYS A 61 7.97 -13.73 -25.61
CA LYS A 61 6.92 -14.65 -25.15
C LYS A 61 5.80 -13.97 -24.35
N GLY A 62 6.00 -12.72 -23.94
CA GLY A 62 5.10 -12.01 -23.05
C GLY A 62 3.83 -11.53 -23.76
N HIS A 63 2.71 -11.60 -23.06
CA HIS A 63 1.43 -11.03 -23.51
C HIS A 63 1.14 -9.70 -22.82
N VAL A 64 0.61 -8.76 -23.57
CA VAL A 64 0.25 -7.43 -23.07
C VAL A 64 -1.22 -7.15 -23.32
N ILE A 65 -1.92 -6.72 -22.27
CA ILE A 65 -3.26 -6.15 -22.34
C ILE A 65 -3.11 -4.64 -22.19
N ALA A 66 -3.35 -3.90 -23.27
CA ALA A 66 -3.33 -2.45 -23.28
C ALA A 66 -4.76 -1.93 -23.15
N THR A 67 -5.02 -1.07 -22.15
CA THR A 67 -6.36 -0.51 -21.98
C THR A 67 -6.39 1.00 -22.17
N CYS A 68 -7.45 1.49 -22.81
CA CYS A 68 -7.68 2.91 -23.04
C CYS A 68 -9.17 3.19 -23.27
N ARG A 69 -9.59 4.46 -23.21
CA ARG A 69 -11.01 4.82 -23.35
C ARG A 69 -11.56 4.58 -24.76
N ASN A 70 -10.77 4.84 -25.80
CA ASN A 70 -11.17 4.66 -27.20
C ASN A 70 -10.13 3.84 -27.97
N PRO A 71 -10.26 2.49 -27.99
CA PRO A 71 -9.38 1.59 -28.73
C PRO A 71 -9.24 1.94 -30.22
N ASN A 72 -10.35 2.26 -30.89
CA ASN A 72 -10.38 2.52 -32.32
C ASN A 72 -9.63 3.81 -32.70
N GLY A 73 -9.55 4.77 -31.79
CA GLY A 73 -8.80 6.02 -31.98
C GLY A 73 -7.34 5.97 -31.53
N ALA A 74 -6.86 4.86 -30.96
CA ALA A 74 -5.51 4.74 -30.43
C ALA A 74 -4.54 4.22 -31.50
N THR A 75 -4.21 5.07 -32.48
CA THR A 75 -3.37 4.72 -33.65
C THR A 75 -2.08 4.00 -33.27
N GLY A 76 -1.32 4.50 -32.28
CA GLY A 76 -0.09 3.85 -31.83
C GLY A 76 -0.30 2.44 -31.26
N LEU A 77 -1.45 2.16 -30.63
CA LEU A 77 -1.78 0.79 -30.19
C LEU A 77 -2.18 -0.09 -31.37
N VAL A 78 -2.91 0.46 -32.35
CA VAL A 78 -3.28 -0.25 -33.58
C VAL A 78 -2.03 -0.65 -34.36
N ASP A 79 -1.04 0.23 -34.49
CA ASP A 79 0.22 -0.06 -35.15
C ASP A 79 1.00 -1.19 -34.44
N LEU A 80 1.07 -1.14 -33.11
CA LEU A 80 1.66 -2.22 -32.31
C LEU A 80 0.86 -3.52 -32.43
N LYS A 81 -0.47 -3.46 -32.56
CA LYS A 81 -1.32 -4.63 -32.74
C LYS A 81 -1.08 -5.29 -34.10
N ASN A 82 -0.82 -4.51 -35.14
CA ASN A 82 -0.44 -5.03 -36.45
C ASN A 82 0.92 -5.74 -36.39
N LYS A 83 1.88 -5.22 -35.60
CA LYS A 83 3.21 -5.83 -35.42
C LYS A 83 3.20 -7.06 -34.49
N PHE A 84 2.34 -7.07 -33.46
CA PHE A 84 2.31 -8.07 -32.39
C PHE A 84 0.91 -8.68 -32.20
N ALA A 85 0.29 -9.14 -33.29
CA ALA A 85 -1.12 -9.53 -33.35
C ALA A 85 -1.54 -10.56 -32.29
N GLU A 86 -0.71 -11.56 -32.00
CA GLU A 86 -1.05 -12.63 -31.05
C GLU A 86 -0.78 -12.24 -29.58
N ARG A 87 0.11 -11.27 -29.36
CA ARG A 87 0.62 -10.92 -28.03
C ARG A 87 -0.03 -9.68 -27.42
N LEU A 88 -0.55 -8.76 -28.24
CA LEU A 88 -1.23 -7.55 -27.78
C LEU A 88 -2.75 -7.69 -27.83
N ASN A 89 -3.46 -7.44 -26.72
CA ASN A 89 -4.92 -7.24 -26.72
C ASN A 89 -5.21 -5.80 -26.33
N ILE A 90 -6.07 -5.12 -27.08
CA ILE A 90 -6.51 -3.76 -26.79
C ILE A 90 -7.94 -3.82 -26.25
N MET A 91 -8.19 -3.21 -25.10
CA MET A 91 -9.51 -3.20 -24.47
C MET A 91 -9.99 -1.79 -24.11
N PRO A 92 -11.30 -1.52 -24.23
CA PRO A 92 -11.88 -0.30 -23.70
C PRO A 92 -11.86 -0.34 -22.16
N LEU A 93 -11.35 0.71 -21.52
CA LEU A 93 -11.40 0.89 -20.08
C LEU A 93 -11.46 2.38 -19.75
N ASP A 94 -12.50 2.77 -19.00
CA ASP A 94 -12.59 4.08 -18.36
C ASP A 94 -12.53 3.92 -16.85
N LEU A 95 -11.60 4.63 -16.21
CA LEU A 95 -11.37 4.54 -14.77
C LEU A 95 -12.54 5.10 -13.94
N THR A 96 -13.37 5.95 -14.54
CA THR A 96 -14.59 6.49 -13.90
C THR A 96 -15.79 5.54 -14.00
N ILE A 97 -15.65 4.43 -14.73
CA ILE A 97 -16.74 3.45 -14.97
C ILE A 97 -16.26 2.05 -14.56
N GLU A 98 -16.56 1.67 -13.31
CA GLU A 98 -16.06 0.44 -12.69
C GLU A 98 -16.42 -0.84 -13.49
N SER A 99 -17.57 -0.89 -14.17
CA SER A 99 -17.96 -2.04 -14.99
C SER A 99 -16.99 -2.30 -16.17
N THR A 100 -16.32 -1.26 -16.67
CA THR A 100 -15.30 -1.43 -17.73
C THR A 100 -13.99 -2.03 -17.18
N ILE A 101 -13.67 -1.74 -15.91
CA ILE A 101 -12.56 -2.34 -15.18
C ILE A 101 -12.85 -3.82 -14.92
N GLU A 102 -14.06 -4.14 -14.46
CA GLU A 102 -14.52 -5.50 -14.24
C GLU A 102 -14.50 -6.33 -15.54
N ALA A 103 -14.97 -5.76 -16.65
CA ALA A 103 -14.94 -6.41 -17.96
C ALA A 103 -13.50 -6.77 -18.39
N SER A 104 -12.54 -5.88 -18.12
CA SER A 104 -11.12 -6.13 -18.39
C SER A 104 -10.56 -7.26 -17.51
N ALA A 105 -10.88 -7.27 -16.22
CA ALA A 105 -10.48 -8.35 -15.31
C ALA A 105 -11.09 -9.69 -15.72
N LYS A 106 -12.38 -9.71 -16.11
CA LYS A 106 -13.07 -10.90 -16.60
C LYS A 106 -12.38 -11.48 -17.83
N PHE A 107 -12.05 -10.64 -18.81
CA PHE A 107 -11.32 -11.06 -20.01
C PHE A 107 -9.96 -11.68 -19.68
N ILE A 108 -9.16 -11.03 -18.83
CA ILE A 108 -7.84 -11.56 -18.44
C ILE A 108 -8.01 -12.90 -17.71
N ARG A 109 -9.00 -13.02 -16.83
CA ARG A 109 -9.31 -14.28 -16.14
C ARG A 109 -9.65 -15.41 -17.11
N GLU A 110 -10.53 -15.15 -18.07
CA GLU A 110 -11.01 -16.16 -19.02
C GLU A 110 -9.93 -16.58 -20.01
N LYS A 111 -9.11 -15.63 -20.47
CA LYS A 111 -8.09 -15.89 -21.49
C LYS A 111 -6.76 -16.37 -20.91
N TYR A 112 -6.32 -15.80 -19.80
CA TYR A 112 -4.97 -15.98 -19.26
C TYR A 112 -4.95 -16.61 -17.86
N GLY A 113 -6.04 -16.50 -17.08
CA GLY A 113 -6.15 -17.03 -15.73
C GLY A 113 -5.29 -16.33 -14.67
N SER A 114 -4.34 -15.48 -15.06
CA SER A 114 -3.38 -14.82 -14.17
C SER A 114 -2.89 -13.49 -14.75
N LEU A 115 -2.31 -12.65 -13.88
CA LEU A 115 -1.66 -11.38 -14.24
C LEU A 115 -0.38 -11.24 -13.43
N ASN A 116 0.76 -10.95 -14.08
CA ASN A 116 2.06 -10.84 -13.41
C ASN A 116 2.47 -9.39 -13.16
N LEU A 117 1.99 -8.47 -14.01
CA LEU A 117 2.34 -7.06 -13.95
C LEU A 117 1.12 -6.20 -14.25
N LEU A 118 0.77 -5.29 -13.34
CA LEU A 118 -0.20 -4.23 -13.57
C LEU A 118 0.52 -2.88 -13.53
N ILE A 119 0.46 -2.12 -14.62
CA ILE A 119 0.97 -0.76 -14.68
C ILE A 119 -0.22 0.20 -14.79
N ASN A 120 -0.42 1.03 -13.76
CA ASN A 120 -1.39 2.13 -13.78
C ASN A 120 -0.70 3.40 -14.27
N ALA A 121 -0.86 3.72 -15.55
CA ALA A 121 -0.21 4.85 -16.20
C ALA A 121 -1.15 6.05 -16.47
N SER A 122 -2.47 5.89 -16.30
CA SER A 122 -3.37 7.03 -16.43
C SER A 122 -3.12 8.10 -15.37
N GLY A 123 -3.15 9.35 -15.80
CA GLY A 123 -3.24 10.49 -14.93
C GLY A 123 -3.73 11.71 -15.70
N ILE A 124 -4.45 12.58 -15.00
CA ILE A 124 -4.92 13.86 -15.54
C ILE A 124 -4.37 14.99 -14.69
N LEU A 125 -3.80 15.98 -15.37
CA LEU A 125 -3.35 17.26 -14.81
C LEU A 125 -4.04 18.41 -15.54
N SER A 126 -4.21 18.25 -16.86
CA SER A 126 -4.95 19.17 -17.71
C SER A 126 -5.75 18.39 -18.73
N ILE A 127 -6.99 18.83 -18.95
CA ILE A 127 -7.87 18.39 -20.02
C ILE A 127 -8.37 19.67 -20.70
N PRO A 128 -8.18 19.84 -22.02
CA PRO A 128 -8.64 21.03 -22.74
C PRO A 128 -10.10 21.34 -22.42
N ASN A 129 -10.39 22.59 -22.03
CA ASN A 129 -11.72 23.10 -21.67
C ASN A 129 -12.44 22.42 -20.48
N VAL A 130 -11.81 21.46 -19.79
CA VAL A 130 -12.44 20.70 -18.70
C VAL A 130 -11.65 20.81 -17.39
N LEU A 131 -10.32 20.70 -17.45
CA LEU A 131 -9.45 20.74 -16.28
C LEU A 131 -8.20 21.56 -16.62
N GLN A 132 -7.92 22.59 -15.84
CA GLN A 132 -6.72 23.40 -15.98
C GLN A 132 -5.93 23.39 -14.65
N PRO A 133 -4.59 23.28 -14.70
CA PRO A 133 -3.79 23.30 -13.49
C PRO A 133 -3.88 24.66 -12.79
N GLU A 134 -4.26 24.63 -11.51
CA GLU A 134 -4.53 25.85 -10.75
C GLU A 134 -3.22 26.48 -10.29
N THR A 135 -2.83 27.64 -10.81
CA THR A 135 -1.60 28.32 -10.35
C THR A 135 -1.77 29.12 -9.06
N THR A 136 -3.02 29.31 -8.61
CA THR A 136 -3.39 30.05 -7.39
C THR A 136 -4.55 29.36 -6.69
N LEU A 137 -4.69 29.58 -5.38
CA LEU A 137 -5.80 29.02 -4.59
C LEU A 137 -7.18 29.49 -5.09
N SER A 138 -7.28 30.72 -5.59
CA SER A 138 -8.52 31.30 -6.13
C SER A 138 -9.04 30.61 -7.40
N LYS A 139 -8.20 29.82 -8.09
CA LYS A 139 -8.58 29.06 -9.29
C LYS A 139 -9.03 27.63 -8.96
N VAL A 140 -9.03 27.24 -7.68
CA VAL A 140 -9.44 25.89 -7.26
C VAL A 140 -10.94 25.76 -7.39
N GLU A 141 -11.34 24.74 -8.15
CA GLU A 141 -12.74 24.37 -8.32
C GLU A 141 -12.99 22.97 -7.77
N ARG A 142 -14.16 22.79 -7.15
CA ARG A 142 -14.60 21.48 -6.64
C ARG A 142 -14.63 20.42 -7.74
N SER A 143 -15.11 20.76 -8.94
CA SER A 143 -15.16 19.88 -10.10
C SER A 143 -13.78 19.34 -10.46
N SER A 144 -12.77 20.23 -10.50
CA SER A 144 -11.38 19.90 -10.80
C SER A 144 -10.78 18.97 -9.75
N LEU A 145 -11.02 19.23 -8.46
CA LEU A 145 -10.58 18.39 -7.34
C LEU A 145 -11.15 16.98 -7.45
N MET A 146 -12.48 16.88 -7.61
CA MET A 146 -13.17 15.60 -7.65
C MET A 146 -12.77 14.77 -8.86
N LEU A 147 -12.69 15.38 -10.04
CA LEU A 147 -12.29 14.69 -11.26
C LEU A 147 -10.85 14.18 -11.19
N ALA A 148 -9.92 15.02 -10.72
CA ALA A 148 -8.52 14.61 -10.53
C ALA A 148 -8.39 13.47 -9.51
N TYR A 149 -9.14 13.53 -8.41
CA TYR A 149 -9.17 12.49 -7.38
C TYR A 149 -9.73 11.16 -7.92
N GLU A 150 -10.85 11.22 -8.64
CA GLU A 150 -11.50 10.07 -9.25
C GLU A 150 -10.55 9.33 -10.20
N VAL A 151 -9.87 10.05 -11.09
CA VAL A 151 -9.00 9.44 -12.10
C VAL A 151 -7.63 9.06 -11.54
N ASN A 152 -6.99 9.91 -10.75
CA ASN A 152 -5.60 9.71 -10.33
C ASN A 152 -5.46 8.82 -9.09
N ALA A 153 -6.48 8.73 -8.23
CA ALA A 153 -6.44 7.97 -6.99
C ALA A 153 -7.45 6.82 -6.96
N VAL A 154 -8.75 7.11 -7.14
CA VAL A 154 -9.81 6.08 -7.05
C VAL A 154 -9.68 5.04 -8.15
N GLY A 155 -9.47 5.49 -9.40
CA GLY A 155 -9.31 4.63 -10.57
C GLY A 155 -8.25 3.53 -10.37
N PRO A 156 -6.97 3.87 -10.08
CA PRO A 156 -5.93 2.88 -9.82
C PRO A 156 -6.28 1.88 -8.70
N ILE A 157 -6.94 2.33 -7.63
CA ILE A 157 -7.37 1.44 -6.53
C ILE A 157 -8.43 0.45 -7.01
N LEU A 158 -9.41 0.90 -7.79
CA LEU A 158 -10.43 0.01 -8.36
C LEU A 158 -9.83 -0.96 -9.38
N ALA A 159 -8.88 -0.50 -10.19
CA ALA A 159 -8.13 -1.39 -11.09
C ALA A 159 -7.41 -2.49 -10.30
N ILE A 160 -6.73 -2.14 -9.21
CA ILE A 160 -6.07 -3.11 -8.33
C ILE A 160 -7.07 -4.07 -7.70
N LYS A 161 -8.20 -3.56 -7.16
CA LYS A 161 -9.28 -4.37 -6.57
C LYS A 161 -9.74 -5.48 -7.51
N HIS A 162 -10.01 -5.15 -8.78
CA HIS A 162 -10.51 -6.11 -9.76
C HIS A 162 -9.44 -7.05 -10.30
N MET A 163 -8.20 -6.59 -10.42
CA MET A 163 -7.08 -7.42 -10.87
C MET A 163 -6.47 -8.28 -9.75
N TRP A 164 -6.82 -8.00 -8.50
CA TRP A 164 -6.28 -8.66 -7.32
C TRP A 164 -6.30 -10.20 -7.37
N PRO A 165 -7.41 -10.87 -7.73
CA PRO A 165 -7.42 -12.32 -7.84
C PRO A 165 -6.43 -12.86 -8.88
N LEU A 166 -6.22 -12.12 -9.97
CA LEU A 166 -5.33 -12.49 -11.07
C LEU A 166 -3.86 -12.28 -10.71
N LEU A 167 -3.57 -11.18 -10.00
CA LEU A 167 -2.24 -10.89 -9.47
C LEU A 167 -1.79 -11.97 -8.48
N LYS A 168 -2.69 -12.50 -7.66
CA LYS A 168 -2.38 -13.59 -6.72
C LYS A 168 -2.09 -14.90 -7.43
N ALA A 169 -2.75 -15.13 -8.57
CA ALA A 169 -2.51 -16.31 -9.40
C ALA A 169 -1.22 -16.17 -10.24
N GLY A 170 -0.81 -14.93 -10.57
CA GLY A 170 0.40 -14.66 -11.35
C GLY A 170 1.67 -14.54 -10.50
N GLY A 171 1.58 -14.17 -9.23
CA GLY A 171 2.69 -14.20 -8.29
C GLY A 171 2.89 -15.59 -7.69
N GLY A 172 4.15 -16.00 -7.48
CA GLY A 172 4.49 -17.26 -6.81
C GLY A 172 4.47 -18.50 -7.72
N PHE A 173 5.65 -19.08 -7.92
CA PHE A 173 5.96 -20.33 -8.66
C PHE A 173 5.82 -20.33 -10.19
N GLY A 174 6.98 -20.27 -10.87
CA GLY A 174 7.14 -20.59 -12.30
C GLY A 174 7.30 -19.37 -13.23
N THR A 175 7.48 -18.18 -12.67
CA THR A 175 7.88 -16.96 -13.39
C THR A 175 9.31 -16.57 -12.98
N GLU A 176 10.02 -15.80 -13.81
CA GLU A 176 11.35 -15.27 -13.43
C GLU A 176 11.32 -14.38 -12.16
N ARG A 177 10.13 -13.90 -11.77
CA ARG A 177 9.90 -13.17 -10.52
C ARG A 177 9.09 -14.00 -9.55
N ASP A 178 9.45 -13.95 -8.27
CA ASP A 178 8.71 -14.65 -7.21
C ASP A 178 7.40 -13.95 -6.82
N VAL A 179 7.17 -12.72 -7.31
CA VAL A 179 6.01 -11.87 -6.99
C VAL A 179 5.43 -11.22 -8.25
N ALA A 180 4.11 -11.00 -8.25
CA ALA A 180 3.47 -10.09 -9.18
C ALA A 180 3.69 -8.64 -8.73
N VAL A 181 3.77 -7.72 -9.69
CA VAL A 181 4.08 -6.31 -9.44
C VAL A 181 2.91 -5.43 -9.86
N VAL A 182 2.50 -4.54 -8.96
CA VAL A 182 1.63 -3.40 -9.26
C VAL A 182 2.49 -2.14 -9.24
N ALA A 183 2.57 -1.47 -10.38
CA ALA A 183 3.35 -0.24 -10.53
C ALA A 183 2.40 0.94 -10.84
N ASN A 184 2.39 1.93 -9.97
CA ASN A 184 1.54 3.12 -10.12
C ASN A 184 2.40 4.33 -10.52
N LEU A 185 2.06 4.98 -11.64
CA LEU A 185 2.73 6.24 -12.00
C LEU A 185 2.26 7.37 -11.08
N SER A 186 3.18 7.88 -10.28
CA SER A 186 2.98 9.04 -9.43
C SER A 186 3.91 10.20 -9.84
N ALA A 187 3.94 11.25 -9.03
CA ALA A 187 4.76 12.43 -9.27
C ALA A 187 5.34 12.94 -7.96
N ARG A 188 6.57 13.48 -8.02
CA ARG A 188 7.22 14.12 -6.85
C ARG A 188 6.35 15.20 -6.20
N VAL A 189 5.53 15.92 -6.99
CA VAL A 189 4.62 16.95 -6.48
C VAL A 189 3.49 16.41 -5.58
N GLY A 190 3.28 15.09 -5.55
CA GLY A 190 2.38 14.42 -4.61
C GLY A 190 3.08 13.91 -3.34
N SER A 191 4.42 14.06 -3.24
CA SER A 191 5.13 13.87 -1.98
C SER A 191 4.86 15.07 -1.08
N ILE A 192 4.37 14.84 0.13
CA ILE A 192 4.08 15.91 1.10
C ILE A 192 5.40 16.43 1.69
N GLY A 193 6.35 15.55 1.99
CA GLY A 193 7.66 15.89 2.54
C GLY A 193 8.52 16.73 1.59
N ASP A 194 8.43 16.51 0.27
CA ASP A 194 9.15 17.29 -0.75
C ASP A 194 8.36 18.53 -1.24
N ASN A 195 7.20 18.83 -0.64
CA ASN A 195 6.31 19.86 -1.17
C ASN A 195 6.70 21.29 -0.72
N HIS A 196 7.56 21.94 -1.50
CA HIS A 196 7.99 23.33 -1.26
C HIS A 196 7.37 24.37 -2.21
N LEU A 197 6.46 23.96 -3.09
CA LEU A 197 5.87 24.82 -4.13
C LEU A 197 4.34 24.71 -4.14
N GLY A 198 3.67 25.85 -4.32
CA GLY A 198 2.21 25.91 -4.45
C GLY A 198 1.68 25.51 -5.83
N GLY A 199 0.36 25.68 -6.00
CA GLY A 199 -0.35 25.42 -7.25
C GLY A 199 -0.61 23.94 -7.53
N TRP A 200 -1.37 23.68 -8.58
CA TRP A 200 -1.85 22.38 -9.05
C TRP A 200 -2.55 21.60 -7.94
N HIS A 201 -3.37 22.30 -7.14
CA HIS A 201 -3.97 21.76 -5.92
C HIS A 201 -4.72 20.44 -6.19
N SER A 202 -5.48 20.36 -7.29
CA SER A 202 -6.22 19.14 -7.65
C SER A 202 -5.29 17.99 -8.04
N TYR A 203 -4.22 18.27 -8.78
CA TYR A 203 -3.26 17.24 -9.17
C TYR A 203 -2.41 16.75 -8.00
N ARG A 204 -1.87 17.68 -7.19
CA ARG A 204 -1.05 17.36 -6.03
C ARG A 204 -1.84 16.56 -4.99
N SER A 205 -3.03 17.02 -4.63
CA SER A 205 -3.87 16.33 -3.66
C SER A 205 -4.27 14.94 -4.14
N SER A 206 -4.61 14.78 -5.44
CA SER A 206 -4.94 13.46 -5.99
C SER A 206 -3.74 12.52 -6.12
N LYS A 207 -2.52 13.03 -6.40
CA LYS A 207 -1.30 12.21 -6.37
C LYS A 207 -0.85 11.88 -4.94
N ALA A 208 -1.02 12.78 -3.99
CA ALA A 208 -0.80 12.50 -2.57
C ALA A 208 -1.80 11.44 -2.07
N ALA A 209 -3.06 11.51 -2.48
CA ALA A 209 -4.06 10.48 -2.17
C ALA A 209 -3.71 9.11 -2.79
N LEU A 210 -3.25 9.09 -4.04
CA LEU A 210 -2.70 7.89 -4.66
C LEU A 210 -1.54 7.32 -3.82
N ASN A 211 -0.56 8.16 -3.46
CA ASN A 211 0.58 7.78 -2.64
C ASN A 211 0.10 7.14 -1.33
N GLN A 212 -0.76 7.83 -0.59
CA GLN A 212 -1.30 7.34 0.68
C GLN A 212 -2.03 5.99 0.51
N CYS A 213 -2.85 5.85 -0.54
CA CYS A 213 -3.57 4.60 -0.81
C CYS A 213 -2.63 3.42 -1.11
N MET A 214 -1.45 3.67 -1.67
CA MET A 214 -0.46 2.66 -1.98
C MET A 214 0.56 2.42 -0.85
N ILE A 215 0.65 3.32 0.13
CA ILE A 215 1.53 3.21 1.29
C ILE A 215 1.22 1.96 2.09
N SER A 216 2.25 1.14 2.26
CA SER A 216 2.41 0.36 3.48
C SER A 216 2.91 1.28 4.55
N SER A 217 2.37 1.21 5.75
CA SER A 217 3.13 1.65 6.93
C SER A 217 4.40 0.80 7.03
N ALA A 218 5.41 1.22 6.29
CA ALA A 218 6.78 0.80 6.42
C ALA A 218 7.09 0.91 7.90
N LYS A 219 7.26 -0.25 8.54
CA LYS A 219 7.66 -0.44 9.93
C LYS A 219 7.30 0.78 10.82
N PHE A 220 6.13 0.75 11.46
CA PHE A 220 6.12 1.33 12.80
C PHE A 220 7.24 0.58 13.51
N PRO A 221 8.36 1.21 13.87
CA PRO A 221 9.46 0.48 14.44
C PRO A 221 8.96 0.13 15.83
N TRP A 222 8.35 -1.04 15.97
CA TRP A 222 7.95 -1.55 17.26
C TRP A 222 9.15 -1.54 18.20
N HIS A 223 10.37 -1.68 17.67
CA HIS A 223 11.63 -1.44 18.38
C HIS A 223 11.84 0.02 18.81
N ALA A 224 11.60 1.03 17.97
CA ALA A 224 11.72 2.43 18.41
C ALA A 224 10.62 2.84 19.39
N PHE A 225 9.41 2.31 19.23
CA PHE A 225 8.36 2.49 20.23
C PHE A 225 8.72 1.76 21.52
N LEU A 226 9.19 0.50 21.46
CA LEU A 226 9.70 -0.25 22.62
C LEU A 226 10.89 0.45 23.28
N ASP A 227 11.80 1.05 22.52
CA ASP A 227 12.98 1.75 23.02
C ASP A 227 12.59 3.07 23.68
N LEU A 228 11.67 3.84 23.08
CA LEU A 228 11.10 5.04 23.70
C LEU A 228 10.28 4.68 24.95
N TRP A 229 9.55 3.57 24.93
CA TRP A 229 8.76 3.08 26.06
C TRP A 229 9.65 2.51 27.18
N LEU A 230 10.74 1.83 26.83
CA LEU A 230 11.78 1.35 27.75
C LEU A 230 12.54 2.53 28.34
N GLN A 231 12.90 3.55 27.55
CA GLN A 231 13.52 4.77 28.05
C GLN A 231 12.57 5.55 28.97
N PHE A 232 11.28 5.60 28.65
CA PHE A 232 10.25 6.19 29.51
C PHE A 232 10.10 5.43 30.83
N ILE A 233 10.09 4.08 30.80
CA ILE A 233 10.12 3.26 32.02
C ILE A 233 11.40 3.50 32.82
N ILE A 234 12.57 3.46 32.18
CA ILE A 234 13.86 3.64 32.85
C ILE A 234 13.94 5.02 33.50
N PHE A 235 13.46 6.07 32.82
CA PHE A 235 13.42 7.42 33.36
C PHE A 235 12.49 7.54 34.57
N ASN A 236 11.27 6.99 34.50
CA ASN A 236 10.31 7.01 35.61
C ASN A 236 10.75 6.11 36.78
N CYS A 237 11.32 4.93 36.51
CA CYS A 237 11.90 4.07 37.54
C CYS A 237 13.12 4.72 38.22
N SER A 238 13.95 5.47 37.48
CA SER A 238 15.09 6.21 38.05
C SER A 238 14.63 7.35 38.97
N LEU A 239 13.52 8.02 38.64
CA LEU A 239 12.89 8.98 39.54
C LEU A 239 12.33 8.31 40.80
N ILE A 240 11.67 7.16 40.67
CA ILE A 240 11.09 6.41 41.81
C ILE A 240 12.18 5.86 42.74
N ILE A 241 13.32 5.40 42.22
CA ILE A 241 14.46 4.92 43.02
C ILE A 241 15.07 6.05 43.88
N SER A 242 14.91 7.31 43.47
CA SER A 242 15.35 8.46 44.27
C SER A 242 14.41 8.78 45.44
N THR A 243 13.21 8.21 45.46
CA THR A 243 12.17 8.48 46.46
C THR A 243 11.62 7.16 47.03
N SER A 244 12.21 6.72 48.15
CA SER A 244 11.80 5.63 49.05
C SER A 244 12.22 4.19 48.71
N ASN A 245 12.87 3.54 49.70
CA ASN A 245 13.40 2.17 49.63
C ASN A 245 12.32 1.07 49.63
N GLU A 246 11.06 1.38 49.96
CA GLU A 246 10.00 0.36 50.07
C GLU A 246 9.30 0.04 48.74
N MET A 247 9.32 0.95 47.75
CA MET A 247 8.68 0.73 46.44
C MET A 247 9.47 -0.18 45.50
N LEU A 248 10.78 -0.31 45.73
CA LEU A 248 11.71 -1.11 44.92
C LEU A 248 11.39 -2.61 44.93
N HIS A 249 10.97 -3.15 46.08
CA HIS A 249 10.62 -4.56 46.19
C HIS A 249 9.32 -4.91 45.46
N TYR A 250 8.36 -4.00 45.42
CA TYR A 250 7.08 -4.22 44.75
C TYR A 250 7.23 -4.13 43.22
N CYS A 251 7.93 -3.10 42.71
CA CYS A 251 8.20 -2.96 41.28
C CYS A 251 9.00 -4.13 40.69
N MET A 252 10.01 -4.63 41.40
CA MET A 252 10.84 -5.74 40.90
C MET A 252 10.07 -7.08 40.85
N SER A 253 9.14 -7.30 41.77
CA SER A 253 8.25 -8.47 41.80
C SER A 253 7.29 -8.48 40.59
N THR A 254 6.66 -7.34 40.30
CA THR A 254 5.74 -7.20 39.16
C THR A 254 6.47 -7.28 37.83
N PHE A 255 7.69 -6.72 37.74
CA PHE A 255 8.52 -6.73 36.53
C PHE A 255 9.04 -8.13 36.17
N ASN A 256 9.48 -8.92 37.15
CA ASN A 256 9.91 -10.31 36.91
C ASN A 256 8.75 -11.24 36.49
N THR A 257 7.56 -11.00 37.03
CA THR A 257 6.36 -11.74 36.64
C THR A 257 5.95 -11.42 35.19
N PHE A 258 6.11 -10.16 34.78
CA PHE A 258 5.85 -9.69 33.42
C PHE A 258 6.88 -10.23 32.41
N LEU A 259 8.18 -10.20 32.71
CA LEU A 259 9.23 -10.78 31.86
C LEU A 259 9.06 -12.29 31.67
N SER A 260 8.68 -13.02 32.74
CA SER A 260 8.38 -14.45 32.67
C SER A 260 7.19 -14.76 31.76
N ALA A 261 6.10 -14.01 31.87
CA ALA A 261 4.91 -14.18 31.04
C ALA A 261 5.14 -13.82 29.57
N THR A 262 5.92 -12.77 29.31
CA THR A 262 6.25 -12.31 27.94
C THR A 262 7.24 -13.25 27.28
N TRP A 263 8.24 -13.77 28.01
CA TRP A 263 9.20 -14.74 27.49
C TRP A 263 8.59 -16.11 27.22
N GLN A 264 7.69 -16.60 28.09
CA GLN A 264 6.96 -17.85 27.86
C GLN A 264 5.96 -17.75 26.70
N GLY A 265 5.39 -16.57 26.43
CA GLY A 265 4.52 -16.31 25.28
C GLY A 265 5.27 -16.23 23.95
N ILE A 266 6.51 -15.73 23.94
CA ILE A 266 7.36 -15.64 22.73
C ILE A 266 7.94 -17.01 22.34
N CYS A 267 8.23 -17.88 23.32
CA CYS A 267 8.83 -19.19 23.05
C CYS A 267 7.84 -20.29 22.64
N ARG A 268 6.52 -20.11 22.84
CA ARG A 268 5.50 -21.05 22.38
C ARG A 268 4.85 -20.56 21.10
N GLY A 269 5.31 -21.10 19.98
CA GLY A 269 4.94 -20.68 18.62
C GLY A 269 3.45 -20.46 18.35
N HIS A 270 3.20 -19.48 17.46
CA HIS A 270 1.98 -19.31 16.67
C HIS A 270 0.64 -19.42 17.41
N ARG A 271 0.24 -18.37 18.13
CA ARG A 271 -1.17 -17.92 18.26
C ARG A 271 -1.22 -16.52 18.88
N CYS A 272 -1.89 -15.57 18.22
CA CYS A 272 -2.08 -14.21 18.73
C CYS A 272 -2.81 -14.23 20.09
N LEU A 273 -2.26 -13.52 21.08
CA LEU A 273 -2.96 -13.18 22.31
C LEU A 273 -4.11 -12.20 21.99
N ARG A 274 -5.29 -12.46 22.57
CA ARG A 274 -6.48 -11.58 22.50
C ARG A 274 -6.26 -10.33 23.37
N PHE A 275 -6.93 -9.25 22.97
CA PHE A 275 -6.88 -7.88 23.51
C PHE A 275 -7.37 -7.69 24.97
N ASP A 276 -7.75 -8.76 25.68
CA ASP A 276 -8.44 -8.65 26.98
C ASP A 276 -7.50 -8.34 28.17
N THR A 277 -6.18 -8.46 28.01
CA THR A 277 -5.22 -8.28 29.11
C THR A 277 -4.85 -6.82 29.39
N ILE A 278 -5.07 -5.91 28.42
CA ILE A 278 -4.67 -4.49 28.55
C ILE A 278 -5.64 -3.72 29.47
N HIS A 279 -6.94 -4.08 29.47
CA HIS A 279 -7.95 -3.40 30.29
C HIS A 279 -7.76 -3.59 31.81
N ALA A 280 -7.05 -4.64 32.23
CA ALA A 280 -6.78 -4.88 33.65
C ALA A 280 -5.71 -3.92 34.23
N CYS A 281 -4.87 -3.32 33.38
CA CYS A 281 -3.75 -2.48 33.82
C CYS A 281 -4.18 -1.02 34.08
N GLU A 282 -5.09 -0.46 33.28
CA GLU A 282 -5.61 0.89 33.49
C GLU A 282 -6.41 1.02 34.80
N VAL A 283 -7.11 -0.03 35.22
CA VAL A 283 -7.91 -0.03 36.45
C VAL A 283 -7.04 -0.06 37.72
N CYS A 284 -5.85 -0.66 37.67
CA CYS A 284 -4.92 -0.66 38.81
C CYS A 284 -4.22 0.69 39.02
N LEU A 285 -3.89 1.41 37.93
CA LEU A 285 -3.23 2.72 38.04
C LEU A 285 -4.16 3.84 38.49
N PHE A 286 -5.44 3.80 38.11
CA PHE A 286 -6.43 4.81 38.55
C PHE A 286 -6.82 4.68 40.02
N SER A 287 -6.61 3.50 40.63
CA SER A 287 -6.96 3.25 42.04
C SER A 287 -5.88 3.69 43.03
N LEU A 288 -4.66 4.03 42.56
CA LEU A 288 -3.52 4.44 43.39
C LEU A 288 -3.39 5.96 43.57
N PHE A 289 -4.12 6.76 42.78
CA PHE A 289 -4.08 8.23 42.84
C PHE A 289 -5.50 8.79 43.05
N GLY A 290 -6.04 8.60 44.25
CA GLY A 290 -7.22 9.35 44.72
C GLY A 290 -6.86 10.78 45.16
N PRO A 291 -7.80 11.74 45.15
CA PRO A 291 -7.49 13.14 45.41
C PRO A 291 -7.47 13.42 46.92
N SER A 292 -6.30 13.81 47.46
CA SER A 292 -6.21 14.44 48.77
C SER A 292 -5.31 15.68 48.74
N ASN A 293 -5.98 16.83 48.93
CA ASN A 293 -5.54 18.13 49.44
C ASN A 293 -4.03 18.35 49.74
N ALA A 294 -3.43 19.34 49.07
CA ALA A 294 -2.53 20.30 49.72
C ALA A 294 -2.37 21.59 48.89
N GLN A 295 -2.44 22.73 49.58
CA GLN A 295 -2.45 24.11 49.08
C GLN A 295 -1.07 24.65 48.68
N ALA A 296 -1.11 25.64 47.81
CA ALA A 296 -0.17 26.71 47.48
C ALA A 296 1.15 26.85 48.27
N THR A 297 2.26 27.09 47.56
CA THR A 297 3.16 28.24 47.79
C THR A 297 3.89 28.62 46.51
N ASP A 298 3.82 29.91 46.17
CA ASP A 298 4.67 30.61 45.21
C ASP A 298 6.08 30.80 45.79
N GLY A 299 7.12 30.70 44.95
CA GLY A 299 8.40 31.37 45.20
C GLY A 299 9.67 30.58 44.90
N LEU A 300 10.42 31.10 43.92
CA LEU A 300 11.89 31.07 43.81
C LEU A 300 12.58 29.74 43.47
N CYS A 301 12.92 29.57 42.18
CA CYS A 301 14.33 29.43 41.78
C CYS A 301 14.56 29.97 40.36
N LYS A 302 15.45 30.97 40.29
CA LYS A 302 16.00 31.58 39.08
C LYS A 302 17.13 30.69 38.54
N GLY A 303 17.23 30.65 37.22
CA GLY A 303 18.48 30.40 36.49
C GLY A 303 18.73 28.94 36.12
N HIS A 304 18.62 28.62 34.83
CA HIS A 304 19.72 28.12 33.98
C HIS A 304 19.15 27.66 32.62
N ALA A 305 19.76 28.19 31.55
CA ALA A 305 19.75 27.70 30.17
C ALA A 305 18.40 27.39 29.50
N TRP A 306 17.94 28.34 28.69
CA TRP A 306 16.97 28.12 27.61
C TRP A 306 17.60 27.17 26.58
N CYS A 307 17.14 25.92 26.52
CA CYS A 307 17.56 24.95 25.49
C CYS A 307 16.53 25.02 24.34
N PRO A 308 16.92 25.40 23.10
CA PRO A 308 16.01 25.46 21.97
C PRO A 308 16.07 24.14 21.21
N GLU A 309 15.09 23.25 21.36
CA GLU A 309 14.80 22.17 20.39
C GLU A 309 13.63 21.28 20.88
N THR A 310 12.41 21.66 20.51
CA THR A 310 11.33 20.71 20.23
C THR A 310 10.81 21.00 18.83
N GLN A 311 11.66 20.68 17.85
CA GLN A 311 11.26 20.54 16.47
C GLN A 311 10.26 19.38 16.33
N ALA A 312 9.22 19.65 15.55
CA ALA A 312 8.34 18.70 14.87
C ALA A 312 7.40 17.87 15.76
N TYR A 313 6.19 18.40 15.95
CA TYR A 313 4.99 17.56 15.92
C TYR A 313 4.47 17.48 14.47
N PRO A 314 4.53 16.33 13.79
CA PRO A 314 3.65 16.05 12.67
C PRO A 314 2.79 14.82 13.00
N GLU A 315 1.94 14.90 14.03
CA GLU A 315 0.98 13.82 14.35
C GLU A 315 -0.49 14.26 14.28
N VAL A 316 -0.78 15.42 13.67
CA VAL A 316 -2.16 15.91 13.52
C VAL A 316 -2.56 15.99 12.05
N PHE A 317 -2.53 14.86 11.35
CA PHE A 317 -3.36 14.61 10.17
C PHE A 317 -3.41 13.10 9.87
N GLN A 318 -4.12 12.34 10.72
CA GLN A 318 -4.48 10.96 10.38
C GLN A 318 -6.00 10.87 10.26
N PRO A 319 -6.56 10.92 9.04
CA PRO A 319 -7.73 10.09 8.78
C PRO A 319 -7.65 9.37 7.43
N MET A 320 -7.86 8.05 7.52
CA MET A 320 -7.89 7.04 6.45
C MET A 320 -6.67 7.03 5.54
N THR A 321 -5.73 6.10 5.76
CA THR A 321 -5.37 5.03 4.81
C THR A 321 -3.97 4.47 5.09
N LYS A 322 -3.95 3.33 5.81
CA LYS A 322 -2.81 2.43 5.97
C LYS A 322 -3.17 1.22 5.09
N THR A 323 -2.84 1.26 3.80
CA THR A 323 -3.70 0.68 2.75
C THR A 323 -2.97 -0.25 1.79
N VAL A 324 -3.77 -0.96 0.99
CA VAL A 324 -3.43 -1.86 -0.14
C VAL A 324 -2.16 -2.70 0.07
N SER A 325 -0.97 -2.11 -0.04
CA SER A 325 0.31 -2.76 0.29
C SER A 325 0.33 -3.43 1.68
N VAL A 326 -0.28 -2.83 2.72
CA VAL A 326 -0.42 -3.46 4.05
C VAL A 326 -1.34 -4.69 4.00
N GLU A 327 -2.45 -4.60 3.28
CA GLU A 327 -3.39 -5.72 3.12
C GLU A 327 -2.71 -6.90 2.40
N PHE A 328 -1.85 -6.58 1.44
CA PHE A 328 -1.10 -7.56 0.66
C PHE A 328 -0.08 -8.28 1.54
N ALA A 329 0.67 -7.51 2.34
CA ALA A 329 1.67 -8.05 3.28
C ALA A 329 1.04 -8.92 4.37
N ARG A 330 -0.15 -8.55 4.89
CA ARG A 330 -0.87 -9.29 5.94
C ARG A 330 -1.25 -10.71 5.52
N LYS A 331 -1.58 -10.89 4.24
CA LYS A 331 -2.04 -12.19 3.70
C LYS A 331 -0.92 -13.05 3.14
N ARG A 332 0.33 -12.55 3.14
CA ARG A 332 1.49 -13.15 2.47
C ARG A 332 1.20 -13.43 0.99
N ASP A 333 0.37 -12.59 0.37
CA ASP A 333 0.11 -12.71 -1.05
C ASP A 333 1.40 -12.36 -1.81
N PRO A 334 1.76 -13.08 -2.89
CA PRO A 334 3.00 -12.88 -3.63
C PRO A 334 2.87 -11.66 -4.56
N ILE A 335 2.52 -10.50 -4.00
CA ILE A 335 2.23 -9.28 -4.74
C ILE A 335 2.92 -8.11 -4.03
N ILE A 336 3.59 -7.28 -4.82
CA ILE A 336 4.14 -6.01 -4.36
C ILE A 336 3.47 -4.86 -5.09
N CYS A 337 3.28 -3.75 -4.38
CA CYS A 337 2.81 -2.49 -4.95
C CYS A 337 3.92 -1.44 -4.80
N ILE A 338 4.32 -0.80 -5.89
CA ILE A 338 5.32 0.26 -5.88
C ILE A 338 4.76 1.50 -6.60
N LEU A 339 5.28 2.67 -6.25
CA LEU A 339 5.04 3.89 -7.00
C LEU A 339 6.29 4.29 -7.75
N LEU A 340 6.06 4.92 -8.89
CA LEU A 340 7.08 5.28 -9.84
C LEU A 340 6.90 6.72 -10.30
N HIS A 341 7.92 7.54 -10.10
CA HIS A 341 7.98 8.88 -10.67
C HIS A 341 8.83 8.84 -11.96
N PRO A 342 8.23 9.15 -13.12
CA PRO A 342 8.89 8.98 -14.42
C PRO A 342 9.95 10.05 -14.74
N GLY A 343 10.16 11.03 -13.86
CA GLY A 343 10.83 12.28 -14.20
C GLY A 343 9.91 13.20 -15.01
N THR A 344 10.48 14.25 -15.61
CA THR A 344 9.76 15.10 -16.56
C THR A 344 9.91 14.52 -17.95
N VAL A 345 8.86 13.88 -18.44
CA VAL A 345 8.87 13.17 -19.74
C VAL A 345 8.12 13.96 -20.79
N ASP A 346 8.65 14.06 -22.00
CA ASP A 346 7.98 14.71 -23.12
C ASP A 346 6.69 13.98 -23.52
N THR A 347 5.56 14.52 -23.08
CA THR A 347 4.21 14.00 -23.29
C THR A 347 3.21 15.14 -23.32
N ASP A 348 1.99 14.89 -23.81
CA ASP A 348 0.92 15.89 -23.78
C ASP A 348 0.61 16.43 -22.37
N LEU A 349 0.82 15.60 -21.33
CA LEU A 349 0.61 16.00 -19.94
C LEU A 349 1.64 17.05 -19.50
N SER A 350 2.91 16.87 -19.88
CA SER A 350 4.01 17.75 -19.48
C SER A 350 4.20 18.94 -20.41
N LYS A 351 3.79 18.85 -21.68
CA LYS A 351 4.04 19.83 -22.75
C LYS A 351 3.80 21.29 -22.33
N PRO A 352 2.71 21.66 -21.63
CA PRO A 352 2.50 23.05 -21.18
C PRO A 352 3.52 23.54 -20.12
N PHE A 353 4.26 22.64 -19.49
CA PHE A 353 5.14 22.90 -18.34
C PHE A 353 6.63 22.70 -18.65
N GLN A 354 6.99 22.43 -19.91
CA GLN A 354 8.38 22.14 -20.30
C GLN A 354 9.27 23.39 -20.34
N ARG A 355 8.69 24.60 -20.38
CA ARG A 355 9.42 25.87 -20.58
C ARG A 355 10.55 26.11 -19.57
N ASN A 356 10.39 25.65 -18.33
CA ASN A 356 11.34 25.88 -17.24
C ASN A 356 12.06 24.59 -16.81
N VAL A 357 12.00 23.54 -17.63
CA VAL A 357 12.73 22.30 -17.33
C VAL A 357 14.21 22.54 -17.63
N PRO A 358 15.12 22.27 -16.67
CA PRO A 358 16.55 22.43 -16.92
C PRO A 358 17.04 21.58 -18.09
N ASP A 359 18.08 22.04 -18.78
CA ASP A 359 18.69 21.31 -19.89
C ASP A 359 19.09 19.88 -19.45
N GLY A 360 18.75 18.89 -20.27
CA GLY A 360 18.99 17.49 -19.97
C GLY A 360 18.07 16.87 -18.91
N LYS A 361 17.06 17.60 -18.40
CA LYS A 361 16.04 17.07 -17.46
C LYS A 361 14.67 16.83 -18.09
N LEU A 362 14.51 17.11 -19.39
CA LEU A 362 13.37 16.68 -20.19
C LEU A 362 13.71 15.34 -20.86
N PHE A 363 13.04 14.28 -20.45
CA PHE A 363 13.31 12.92 -20.93
C PHE A 363 12.42 12.52 -22.08
N THR A 364 12.96 11.68 -22.97
CA THR A 364 12.13 10.95 -23.94
C THR A 364 11.30 9.89 -23.23
N LYS A 365 10.20 9.47 -23.88
CA LYS A 365 9.34 8.41 -23.35
C LYS A 365 10.13 7.11 -23.25
N GLU A 366 10.93 6.83 -24.27
CA GLU A 366 11.77 5.65 -24.43
C GLU A 366 12.73 5.53 -23.24
N PHE A 367 13.48 6.60 -22.94
CA PHE A 367 14.41 6.63 -21.81
C PHE A 367 13.69 6.42 -20.48
N SER A 368 12.63 7.21 -20.22
CA SER A 368 11.89 7.12 -18.96
C SER A 368 11.35 5.71 -18.75
N VAL A 369 10.63 5.14 -19.72
CA VAL A 369 10.06 3.79 -19.61
C VAL A 369 11.14 2.72 -19.47
N GLN A 370 12.28 2.84 -20.16
CA GLN A 370 13.38 1.90 -20.02
C GLN A 370 13.88 1.85 -18.57
N GLN A 371 14.04 3.02 -17.95
CA GLN A 371 14.45 3.13 -16.56
C GLN A 371 13.41 2.57 -15.58
N LEU A 372 12.13 2.90 -15.79
CA LEU A 372 11.04 2.41 -14.94
C LEU A 372 10.85 0.89 -15.06
N LEU A 373 10.97 0.33 -16.26
CA LEU A 373 10.97 -1.12 -16.45
C LEU A 373 12.15 -1.78 -15.75
N SER A 374 13.33 -1.16 -15.74
CA SER A 374 14.48 -1.67 -14.96
C SER A 374 14.14 -1.78 -13.47
N ILE A 375 13.50 -0.76 -12.89
CA ILE A 375 13.05 -0.79 -11.49
C ILE A 375 12.00 -1.90 -11.28
N ILE A 376 10.97 -1.96 -12.13
CA ILE A 376 9.91 -2.98 -12.06
C ILE A 376 10.49 -4.40 -12.15
N ASN A 377 11.48 -4.61 -13.02
CA ASN A 377 12.10 -5.92 -13.24
C ASN A 377 12.94 -6.38 -12.05
N ASN A 378 13.55 -5.44 -11.33
CA ASN A 378 14.41 -5.72 -10.18
C ASN A 378 13.68 -5.68 -8.83
N ALA A 379 12.45 -5.17 -8.78
CA ALA A 379 11.67 -5.02 -7.54
C ALA A 379 11.45 -6.35 -6.81
N LYS A 380 11.66 -6.34 -5.50
CA LYS A 380 11.54 -7.52 -4.61
C LYS A 380 10.46 -7.31 -3.54
N SER A 381 10.17 -8.36 -2.77
CA SER A 381 9.19 -8.32 -1.68
C SER A 381 9.43 -7.20 -0.66
N HIS A 382 10.69 -6.83 -0.40
CA HIS A 382 11.04 -5.76 0.53
C HIS A 382 10.84 -4.34 -0.04
N ASP A 383 10.59 -4.21 -1.35
CA ASP A 383 10.27 -2.93 -1.99
C ASP A 383 8.78 -2.63 -1.96
N ASN A 384 7.97 -3.56 -1.46
CA ASN A 384 6.54 -3.37 -1.34
C ASN A 384 6.20 -2.12 -0.53
N GLY A 385 5.44 -1.24 -1.17
CA GLY A 385 4.98 0.01 -0.62
C GLY A 385 5.95 1.18 -0.83
N LYS A 386 7.11 1.01 -1.49
CA LYS A 386 8.07 2.11 -1.74
C LYS A 386 7.70 2.99 -2.93
N PHE A 387 8.25 4.21 -2.95
CA PHE A 387 8.14 5.17 -4.03
C PHE A 387 9.51 5.45 -4.65
N PHE A 388 9.69 5.15 -5.94
CA PHE A 388 10.96 5.34 -6.64
C PHE A 388 10.89 6.42 -7.72
N ALA A 389 11.97 7.16 -7.88
CA ALA A 389 12.25 7.97 -9.06
C ALA A 389 12.79 7.11 -10.21
N TRP A 390 12.75 7.64 -11.42
CA TRP A 390 13.28 7.02 -12.65
C TRP A 390 14.74 6.57 -12.53
N ASP A 391 15.56 7.21 -11.69
CA ASP A 391 16.96 6.84 -11.45
C ASP A 391 17.13 5.74 -10.38
N GLY A 392 16.03 5.24 -9.83
CA GLY A 392 16.02 4.22 -8.78
C GLY A 392 16.13 4.78 -7.36
N GLN A 393 16.28 6.09 -7.19
CA GLN A 393 16.29 6.71 -5.86
C GLN A 393 14.90 6.61 -5.21
N GLU A 394 14.87 6.29 -3.92
CA GLU A 394 13.63 6.33 -3.14
C GLU A 394 13.21 7.80 -2.89
N ILE A 395 11.94 8.11 -3.13
CA ILE A 395 11.34 9.43 -2.90
C ILE A 395 10.63 9.41 -1.55
N PRO A 396 10.86 10.40 -0.67
CA PRO A 396 10.13 10.49 0.58
C PRO A 396 8.64 10.79 0.35
N TRP A 397 7.80 10.48 1.33
CA TRP A 397 6.35 10.55 1.20
C TRP A 397 5.76 11.94 1.31
#